data_AF-A0ABD6D2D0-F1
#
_entry.id   AF-A0ABD6D2D0-F1
#
_cell.length_a   1.000
_cell.length_b   1.000
_cell.length_c   1.000
_cell.angle_alpha   90.00
_cell.angle_beta   90.00
_cell.angle_gamma   90.00
#
_symmetry.space_group_name_H-M   'P 1'
#
loop_
_entity.id
_entity.type
_entity.pdbx_description
1 polymer ?
#
loop_
_entity_poly.entity_id
_entity_poly.type
_entity_poly.pdbx_seq_one_letter_code
_entity_poly.pdbx_strand_id
1 'polypeptide(L)'
;MRIREFGDDPQVAVVAAVHGDEPCGPRAVDELLSDPPAFRRPVKFVVANERALDRDVRYLDDDLNRAFPGDTNAQSHERRLAPRLLAELEGCTTLALHSTQSYADPFALVDTIGPETAALCSHLPVDAVVETAAYAGGRLIDYPGIVEVECGLQWSETAAANARRLIEAFLAATDVLPEETAPAAPDPDVPIFRLTGQVPKAPADEHEVFVENFERVSAGVPFAAADGDDRVAEEPFYPILMSAEGYEDVFGYAGERVGRLADVDDPTDGHSSRETSSTSVRSRSSIQ
;
A
#
# COMPACT_ATOMS: atom_id res chain seq x y z
N MET A 1 12.74 11.49 -12.64
CA MET A 1 12.84 10.09 -12.19
C MET A 1 14.30 9.69 -12.20
N ARG A 2 14.81 9.37 -11.01
CA ARG A 2 16.16 8.92 -10.76
C ARG A 2 16.10 7.44 -10.43
N ILE A 3 16.96 6.68 -11.10
CA ILE A 3 17.01 5.24 -10.99
C ILE A 3 18.44 4.85 -10.60
N ARG A 4 18.56 3.98 -9.60
CA ARG A 4 19.81 3.32 -9.25
C ARG A 4 19.60 1.81 -9.26
N GLU A 5 20.38 1.11 -10.08
CA GLU A 5 20.33 -0.34 -10.23
C GLU A 5 21.60 -0.97 -9.67
N PHE A 6 21.46 -2.16 -9.11
CA PHE A 6 22.54 -2.98 -8.62
C PHE A 6 22.34 -4.40 -9.17
N GLY A 7 23.25 -4.85 -10.03
CA GLY A 7 23.08 -6.09 -10.82
C GLY A 7 22.34 -5.86 -12.14
N ASP A 8 22.30 -6.90 -12.97
CA ASP A 8 21.63 -6.88 -14.27
C ASP A 8 20.20 -7.46 -14.15
N ASP A 9 19.25 -6.91 -14.90
CA ASP A 9 17.84 -7.39 -14.97
C ASP A 9 17.16 -7.49 -13.59
N PRO A 10 16.98 -6.35 -12.87
CA PRO A 10 16.38 -6.34 -11.54
C PRO A 10 14.93 -6.86 -11.58
N GLN A 11 14.66 -7.83 -10.72
CA GLN A 11 13.31 -8.39 -10.49
C GLN A 11 12.66 -7.86 -9.21
N VAL A 12 13.37 -7.00 -8.49
CA VAL A 12 12.92 -6.37 -7.24
C VAL A 12 13.11 -4.87 -7.37
N ALA A 13 12.09 -4.11 -7.00
CA ALA A 13 12.12 -2.65 -7.05
C ALA A 13 11.65 -2.03 -5.73
N VAL A 14 12.28 -0.91 -5.37
CA VAL A 14 11.80 0.00 -4.32
C VAL A 14 11.49 1.33 -4.97
N VAL A 15 10.24 1.79 -4.84
CA VAL A 15 9.76 3.05 -5.40
C VAL A 15 9.48 4.03 -4.27
N ALA A 16 9.96 5.25 -4.44
CA ALA A 16 9.74 6.36 -3.53
C ALA A 16 9.35 7.63 -4.30
N ALA A 17 8.76 8.59 -3.60
CA ALA A 17 8.31 9.88 -4.14
C ALA A 17 7.41 9.74 -5.38
N VAL A 18 6.38 8.88 -5.29
CA VAL A 18 5.23 8.98 -6.20
C VAL A 18 4.58 10.36 -6.00
N HIS A 19 4.42 10.77 -4.74
CA HIS A 19 4.13 12.16 -4.35
C HIS A 19 5.40 12.86 -3.84
N GLY A 20 5.57 14.13 -4.21
CA GLY A 20 6.78 14.89 -3.87
C GLY A 20 6.84 15.38 -2.43
N ASP A 21 5.70 15.48 -1.74
CA ASP A 21 5.60 15.91 -0.35
C ASP A 21 5.75 14.76 0.65
N GLU A 22 6.12 13.56 0.21
CA GLU A 22 6.31 12.37 1.05
C GLU A 22 7.81 11.99 1.10
N PRO A 23 8.66 12.75 1.84
CA PRO A 23 10.11 12.61 1.75
C PRO A 23 10.69 11.40 2.52
N CYS A 24 9.87 10.65 3.26
CA CYS A 24 10.33 9.51 4.07
C CYS A 24 11.03 8.46 3.20
N GLY A 25 10.43 8.09 2.06
CA GLY A 25 10.98 7.11 1.13
C GLY A 25 12.30 7.55 0.50
N PRO A 26 12.39 8.74 -0.13
CA PRO A 26 13.65 9.23 -0.69
C PRO A 26 14.77 9.34 0.33
N ARG A 27 14.48 9.81 1.56
CA ARG A 27 15.47 9.88 2.64
C ARG A 27 16.00 8.50 3.02
N ALA A 28 15.11 7.53 3.20
CA ALA A 28 15.50 6.16 3.54
C ALA A 28 16.32 5.48 2.44
N VAL A 29 15.96 5.72 1.16
CA VAL A 29 16.73 5.25 0.00
C VAL A 29 18.11 5.91 -0.04
N ASP A 30 18.19 7.23 0.10
CA ASP A 30 19.48 7.95 0.05
C ASP A 30 20.39 7.55 1.22
N GLU A 31 19.84 7.33 2.41
CA GLU A 31 20.56 6.79 3.56
C GLU A 31 21.11 5.39 3.27
N LEU A 32 20.28 4.45 2.76
CA LEU A 32 20.71 3.09 2.39
C LEU A 32 21.81 3.09 1.35
N LEU A 33 21.70 3.96 0.36
CA LEU A 33 22.62 3.95 -0.76
C LEU A 33 23.84 4.86 -0.57
N SER A 34 23.97 5.49 0.61
CA SER A 34 25.17 6.22 1.04
C SER A 34 26.31 5.26 1.41
N ASP A 35 25.98 4.11 2.00
CA ASP A 35 26.85 2.96 2.24
C ASP A 35 26.08 1.67 1.87
N PRO A 36 25.99 1.35 0.57
CA PRO A 36 25.11 0.29 0.09
C PRO A 36 25.59 -1.08 0.58
N PRO A 37 24.68 -1.94 1.10
CA PRO A 37 25.03 -3.29 1.48
C PRO A 37 25.38 -4.15 0.26
N ALA A 38 25.97 -5.32 0.51
CA ALA A 38 26.20 -6.32 -0.53
C ALA A 38 24.87 -7.00 -0.90
N PHE A 39 24.29 -6.58 -2.02
CA PHE A 39 23.07 -7.19 -2.56
C PHE A 39 23.35 -8.59 -3.13
N ARG A 40 22.52 -9.56 -2.75
CA ARG A 40 22.62 -10.97 -3.21
C ARG A 40 21.95 -11.21 -4.56
N ARG A 41 21.01 -10.34 -4.93
CA ARG A 41 20.23 -10.39 -6.18
C ARG A 41 20.08 -9.00 -6.79
N PRO A 42 19.84 -8.92 -8.11
CA PRO A 42 19.60 -7.66 -8.79
C PRO A 42 18.41 -6.88 -8.23
N VAL A 43 18.60 -5.57 -7.98
CA VAL A 43 17.58 -4.69 -7.39
C VAL A 43 17.65 -3.27 -7.96
N LYS A 44 16.48 -2.62 -8.05
CA LYS A 44 16.33 -1.24 -8.51
C LYS A 44 15.71 -0.33 -7.43
N PHE A 45 16.23 0.88 -7.31
CA PHE A 45 15.65 1.94 -6.49
C PHE A 45 15.22 3.10 -7.38
N VAL A 46 13.97 3.51 -7.28
CA VAL A 46 13.35 4.54 -8.12
C VAL A 46 12.84 5.68 -7.26
N VAL A 47 13.32 6.89 -7.51
CA VAL A 47 12.69 8.13 -7.04
C VAL A 47 11.86 8.69 -8.20
N ALA A 48 10.55 8.49 -8.14
CA ALA A 48 9.66 8.65 -9.29
C ALA A 48 9.52 10.12 -9.71
N ASN A 49 8.91 10.95 -8.85
CA ASN A 49 8.57 12.34 -9.15
C ASN A 49 9.54 13.35 -8.51
N GLU A 50 10.82 13.27 -8.89
CA GLU A 50 11.87 14.18 -8.39
C GLU A 50 11.53 15.66 -8.53
N ARG A 51 10.77 16.06 -9.58
CA ARG A 51 10.43 17.47 -9.76
C ARG A 51 9.41 17.99 -8.75
N ALA A 52 8.49 17.13 -8.32
CA ALA A 52 7.55 17.43 -7.24
C ALA A 52 8.30 17.42 -5.90
N LEU A 53 9.18 16.44 -5.70
CA LEU A 53 10.05 16.33 -4.53
C LEU A 53 10.96 17.56 -4.34
N ASP A 54 11.64 18.02 -5.39
CA ASP A 54 12.52 19.21 -5.37
C ASP A 54 11.76 20.51 -5.01
N ARG A 55 10.43 20.49 -5.13
CA ARG A 55 9.55 21.64 -4.85
C ARG A 55 8.75 21.48 -3.56
N ASP A 56 8.90 20.36 -2.85
CA ASP A 56 8.10 20.01 -1.67
C ASP A 56 6.58 20.13 -1.93
N VAL A 57 6.12 19.69 -3.10
CA VAL A 57 4.69 19.65 -3.47
C VAL A 57 4.26 18.23 -3.79
N ARG A 58 2.98 17.92 -3.54
CA ARG A 58 2.41 16.59 -3.82
C ARG A 58 2.59 16.16 -5.28
N TYR A 59 2.25 17.05 -6.20
CA TYR A 59 2.39 16.88 -7.65
C TYR A 59 2.52 18.24 -8.35
N LEU A 60 2.90 18.23 -9.63
CA LEU A 60 3.01 19.43 -10.47
C LEU A 60 1.72 19.74 -11.22
N ASP A 61 1.22 18.78 -12.00
CA ASP A 61 0.07 18.98 -12.89
C ASP A 61 -1.11 18.09 -12.51
N ASP A 62 -0.89 16.79 -12.31
CA ASP A 62 -1.90 15.81 -11.86
C ASP A 62 -1.33 14.93 -10.74
N ASP A 63 -2.17 14.34 -9.88
CA ASP A 63 -1.72 13.29 -8.97
C ASP A 63 -1.22 12.06 -9.75
N LEU A 64 0.08 11.72 -9.59
CA LEU A 64 0.70 10.58 -10.27
C LEU A 64 0.00 9.26 -9.91
N ASN A 65 -0.43 9.09 -8.65
CA ASN A 65 -1.16 7.89 -8.22
C ASN A 65 -2.64 7.90 -8.63
N ARG A 66 -3.02 8.78 -9.56
CA ARG A 66 -4.31 8.81 -10.27
C ARG A 66 -4.12 8.85 -11.79
N ALA A 67 -2.87 8.84 -12.27
CA ALA A 67 -2.54 9.10 -13.65
C ALA A 67 -2.22 7.84 -14.46
N PHE A 68 -2.16 6.64 -13.86
CA PHE A 68 -1.81 5.41 -14.57
C PHE A 68 -2.94 4.93 -15.53
N PRO A 69 -2.63 4.33 -16.69
CA PRO A 69 -1.30 4.06 -17.26
C PRO A 69 -0.58 5.29 -17.84
N GLY A 70 -1.26 6.44 -17.86
CA GLY A 70 -0.77 7.71 -18.38
C GLY A 70 -0.76 7.80 -19.91
N ASP A 71 -0.05 8.82 -20.41
CA ASP A 71 0.09 9.10 -21.83
C ASP A 71 1.42 9.81 -22.09
N THR A 72 2.26 9.20 -22.93
CA THR A 72 3.57 9.74 -23.34
C THR A 72 3.49 11.09 -24.05
N ASN A 73 2.34 11.43 -24.63
CA ASN A 73 2.10 12.68 -25.34
C ASN A 73 1.33 13.71 -24.50
N ALA A 74 0.97 13.40 -23.25
CA ALA A 74 0.25 14.34 -22.39
C ALA A 74 1.07 15.61 -22.15
N GLN A 75 0.39 16.74 -21.93
CA GLN A 75 1.04 17.98 -21.49
C GLN A 75 1.44 17.93 -20.01
N SER A 76 0.67 17.20 -19.20
CA SER A 76 0.94 16.93 -17.79
C SER A 76 2.24 16.17 -17.60
N HIS A 77 3.03 16.59 -16.62
CA HIS A 77 4.26 15.93 -16.21
C HIS A 77 4.00 14.52 -15.68
N GLU A 78 3.06 14.36 -14.76
CA GLU A 78 2.75 13.07 -14.13
C GLU A 78 2.18 12.06 -15.12
N ARG A 79 1.29 12.49 -16.03
CA ARG A 79 0.76 11.59 -17.08
C ARG A 79 1.84 11.08 -18.03
N ARG A 80 2.88 11.87 -18.32
CA ARG A 80 4.04 11.39 -19.10
C ARG A 80 4.99 10.51 -18.28
N LEU A 81 5.02 10.71 -16.96
CA LEU A 81 5.87 9.96 -16.06
C LEU A 81 5.31 8.55 -15.80
N ALA A 82 4.00 8.41 -15.66
CA ALA A 82 3.33 7.12 -15.39
C ALA A 82 3.75 5.97 -16.33
N PRO A 83 3.70 6.08 -17.67
CA PRO A 83 4.09 4.96 -18.55
C PRO A 83 5.58 4.65 -18.48
N ARG A 84 6.42 5.63 -18.14
CA ARG A 84 7.85 5.41 -17.93
C ARG A 84 8.11 4.65 -16.64
N LEU A 85 7.42 5.00 -15.56
CA LEU A 85 7.52 4.29 -14.30
C LEU A 85 7.03 2.84 -14.46
N LEU A 86 5.90 2.61 -15.13
CA LEU A 86 5.41 1.25 -15.39
C LEU A 86 6.42 0.40 -16.17
N ALA A 87 7.07 0.96 -17.19
CA ALA A 87 8.08 0.23 -17.97
C ALA A 87 9.30 -0.16 -17.11
N GLU A 88 9.68 0.66 -16.13
CA GLU A 88 10.80 0.36 -15.22
C GLU A 88 10.47 -0.71 -14.18
N LEU A 89 9.18 -0.91 -13.89
CA LEU A 89 8.67 -1.85 -12.89
C LEU A 89 8.13 -3.14 -13.51
N GLU A 90 8.11 -3.25 -14.84
CA GLU A 90 7.62 -4.43 -15.53
C GLU A 90 8.40 -5.68 -15.08
N GLY A 91 7.67 -6.68 -14.58
CA GLY A 91 8.26 -7.93 -14.07
C GLY A 91 8.90 -7.84 -12.68
N CYS A 92 8.83 -6.69 -11.99
CA CYS A 92 9.37 -6.53 -10.65
C CYS A 92 8.34 -6.84 -9.56
N THR A 93 8.75 -7.53 -8.50
CA THR A 93 8.11 -7.40 -7.18
C THR A 93 8.55 -6.05 -6.60
N THR A 94 7.59 -5.20 -6.24
CA THR A 94 7.84 -3.79 -5.93
C THR A 94 7.27 -3.38 -4.59
N LEU A 95 8.08 -2.71 -3.78
CA LEU A 95 7.64 -1.95 -2.61
C LEU A 95 7.53 -0.47 -2.98
N ALA A 96 6.35 0.11 -2.87
CA ALA A 96 6.11 1.54 -3.08
C ALA A 96 5.87 2.26 -1.74
N LEU A 97 6.74 3.22 -1.43
CA LEU A 97 6.77 3.92 -0.15
C LEU A 97 5.94 5.20 -0.21
N HIS A 98 5.00 5.33 0.72
CA HIS A 98 4.16 6.49 0.94
C HIS A 98 4.25 6.97 2.40
N SER A 99 3.64 8.12 2.68
CA SER A 99 3.34 8.56 4.05
C SER A 99 1.98 9.24 4.10
N THR A 100 1.37 9.23 5.28
CA THR A 100 -0.02 9.64 5.46
C THR A 100 -0.15 10.73 6.52
N GLN A 101 -1.32 11.36 6.62
CA GLN A 101 -1.67 12.26 7.72
C GLN A 101 -2.65 11.63 8.71
N SER A 102 -2.86 10.31 8.62
CA SER A 102 -3.93 9.61 9.33
C SER A 102 -3.46 8.67 10.44
N TYR A 103 -2.24 8.14 10.34
CA TYR A 103 -1.76 7.09 11.21
C TYR A 103 -0.24 7.14 11.35
N ALA A 104 0.26 6.92 12.57
CA ALA A 104 1.67 7.12 12.90
C ALA A 104 2.56 5.91 12.62
N ASP A 105 1.98 4.71 12.65
CA ASP A 105 2.69 3.46 12.49
C ASP A 105 2.51 2.89 11.07
N PRO A 106 3.39 1.98 10.61
CA PRO A 106 3.32 1.49 9.25
C PRO A 106 2.14 0.56 8.98
N PHE A 107 1.58 0.64 7.78
CA PHE A 107 0.65 -0.38 7.28
C PHE A 107 0.81 -0.58 5.78
N ALA A 108 0.41 -1.74 5.28
CA ALA A 108 0.49 -2.08 3.86
C ALA A 108 -0.88 -1.93 3.17
N LEU A 109 -0.85 -1.56 1.90
CA LEU A 109 -1.97 -1.64 0.98
C LEU A 109 -1.60 -2.56 -0.18
N VAL A 110 -2.56 -3.37 -0.60
CA VAL A 110 -2.45 -4.24 -1.77
C VAL A 110 -3.74 -4.23 -2.56
N ASP A 111 -3.69 -4.54 -3.85
CA ASP A 111 -4.91 -4.68 -4.65
C ASP A 111 -5.78 -5.83 -4.12
N THR A 112 -5.22 -7.05 -4.09
CA THR A 112 -5.85 -8.26 -3.54
C THR A 112 -4.87 -9.06 -2.68
N ILE A 113 -5.39 -9.70 -1.62
CA ILE A 113 -4.58 -10.60 -0.79
C ILE A 113 -4.67 -12.02 -1.34
N GLY A 114 -3.62 -12.43 -2.04
CA GLY A 114 -3.30 -13.83 -2.36
C GLY A 114 -2.17 -14.36 -1.48
N PRO A 115 -1.85 -15.67 -1.55
CA PRO A 115 -0.84 -16.26 -0.69
C PRO A 115 0.57 -15.70 -0.85
N GLU A 116 1.00 -15.40 -2.08
CA GLU A 116 2.32 -14.81 -2.34
C GLU A 116 2.44 -13.41 -1.71
N THR A 117 1.41 -12.57 -1.88
CA THR A 117 1.32 -11.26 -1.25
C THR A 117 1.27 -11.36 0.27
N ALA A 118 0.48 -12.30 0.81
CA ALA A 118 0.38 -12.52 2.24
C ALA A 118 1.72 -12.97 2.84
N ALA A 119 2.43 -13.89 2.19
CA ALA A 119 3.77 -14.31 2.60
C ALA A 119 4.74 -13.13 2.61
N LEU A 120 4.76 -12.31 1.56
CA LEU A 120 5.60 -11.11 1.52
C LEU A 120 5.25 -10.11 2.65
N CYS A 121 3.97 -9.77 2.80
CA CYS A 121 3.51 -8.85 3.84
C CYS A 121 3.78 -9.37 5.26
N SER A 122 3.82 -10.70 5.46
CA SER A 122 4.12 -11.31 6.76
C SER A 122 5.55 -11.07 7.22
N HIS A 123 6.44 -10.61 6.35
CA HIS A 123 7.80 -10.20 6.69
C HIS A 123 7.95 -8.69 6.94
N LEU A 124 6.92 -7.88 6.63
CA LEU A 124 6.99 -6.44 6.77
C LEU A 124 6.61 -6.00 8.20
N PRO A 125 7.30 -5.02 8.80
CA PRO A 125 6.94 -4.46 10.10
C PRO A 125 5.74 -3.51 9.94
N VAL A 126 4.54 -4.08 9.75
CA VAL A 126 3.28 -3.37 9.55
C VAL A 126 2.21 -3.79 10.55
N ASP A 127 1.39 -2.84 10.98
CA ASP A 127 0.32 -3.05 11.95
C ASP A 127 -0.97 -3.60 11.31
N ALA A 128 -1.11 -3.43 9.99
CA ALA A 128 -2.26 -3.88 9.23
C ALA A 128 -1.93 -4.07 7.75
N VAL A 129 -2.77 -4.85 7.05
CA VAL A 129 -2.80 -4.91 5.59
C VAL A 129 -4.20 -4.57 5.08
N VAL A 130 -4.29 -3.71 4.06
CA VAL A 130 -5.54 -3.22 3.50
C VAL A 130 -5.69 -3.68 2.04
N GLU A 131 -6.75 -4.40 1.75
CA GLU A 131 -7.17 -4.78 0.40
C GLU A 131 -7.96 -3.65 -0.27
N THR A 132 -7.51 -3.21 -1.45
CA THR A 132 -8.04 -2.01 -2.13
C THR A 132 -8.78 -2.27 -3.44
N ALA A 133 -8.91 -3.52 -3.90
CA ALA A 133 -9.51 -3.86 -5.21
C ALA A 133 -10.88 -3.22 -5.48
N ALA A 134 -11.70 -3.01 -4.44
CA ALA A 134 -12.99 -2.33 -4.57
C ALA A 134 -12.89 -0.86 -5.03
N TYR A 135 -11.69 -0.27 -4.97
CA TYR A 135 -11.37 1.13 -5.28
C TYR A 135 -10.25 1.27 -6.33
N ALA A 136 -10.08 0.25 -7.17
CA ALA A 136 -9.14 0.23 -8.27
C ALA A 136 -9.40 1.38 -9.27
N GLY A 137 -8.33 1.93 -9.83
CA GLY A 137 -8.43 2.92 -10.89
C GLY A 137 -7.32 3.97 -10.85
N GLY A 138 -6.43 3.90 -11.84
CA GLY A 138 -5.42 4.90 -12.13
C GLY A 138 -4.27 4.97 -11.13
N ARG A 139 -4.13 3.98 -10.25
CA ARG A 139 -3.11 3.91 -9.21
C ARG A 139 -1.98 2.96 -9.60
N LEU A 140 -0.83 3.08 -8.93
CA LEU A 140 0.29 2.17 -9.11
C LEU A 140 -0.04 0.78 -8.53
N ILE A 141 -0.69 0.72 -7.37
CA ILE A 141 -1.14 -0.54 -6.75
C ILE A 141 -2.04 -1.42 -7.63
N ASP A 142 -2.70 -0.85 -8.66
CA ASP A 142 -3.56 -1.60 -9.59
C ASP A 142 -2.76 -2.57 -10.49
N TYR A 143 -1.42 -2.51 -10.47
CA TYR A 143 -0.52 -3.33 -11.28
C TYR A 143 0.05 -4.51 -10.48
N PRO A 144 0.32 -5.65 -11.15
CA PRO A 144 0.76 -6.85 -10.46
C PRO A 144 2.12 -6.67 -9.77
N GLY A 145 2.28 -7.32 -8.62
CA GLY A 145 3.55 -7.33 -7.89
C GLY A 145 3.84 -6.06 -7.09
N ILE A 146 2.90 -5.12 -6.99
CA ILE A 146 3.04 -3.91 -6.18
C ILE A 146 2.47 -4.13 -4.77
N VAL A 147 3.28 -3.81 -3.75
CA VAL A 147 2.83 -3.58 -2.38
C VAL A 147 3.12 -2.11 -2.06
N GLU A 148 2.08 -1.34 -1.74
CA GLU A 148 2.23 0.02 -1.22
C GLU A 148 2.31 -0.03 0.30
N VAL A 149 3.10 0.85 0.91
CA VAL A 149 3.16 0.98 2.37
C VAL A 149 3.09 2.44 2.76
N GLU A 150 2.28 2.72 3.77
CA GLU A 150 2.24 4.01 4.44
C GLU A 150 3.21 3.96 5.61
N CYS A 151 4.28 4.76 5.56
CA CYS A 151 5.39 4.65 6.52
C CYS A 151 5.09 5.33 7.87
N GLY A 152 3.95 6.02 8.00
CA GLY A 152 3.56 6.82 9.16
C GLY A 152 3.29 8.29 8.79
N LEU A 153 3.32 9.16 9.81
CA LEU A 153 2.98 10.58 9.63
C LEU A 153 3.95 11.30 8.69
N GLN A 154 3.40 11.92 7.66
CA GLN A 154 4.10 12.73 6.67
C GLN A 154 5.03 13.76 7.34
N TRP A 155 6.20 13.98 6.76
CA TRP A 155 7.26 14.88 7.27
C TRP A 155 7.91 14.50 8.62
N SER A 156 7.47 13.42 9.28
CA SER A 156 8.08 12.98 10.54
C SER A 156 9.41 12.25 10.33
N GLU A 157 10.32 12.37 11.31
CA GLU A 157 11.54 11.55 11.37
C GLU A 157 11.20 10.07 11.56
N THR A 158 10.13 9.77 12.31
CA THR A 158 9.61 8.42 12.51
C THR A 158 9.24 7.76 11.19
N ALA A 159 8.53 8.47 10.30
CA ALA A 159 8.18 7.91 8.98
C ALA A 159 9.42 7.58 8.13
N ALA A 160 10.49 8.39 8.21
CA ALA A 160 11.75 8.08 7.53
C ALA A 160 12.44 6.83 8.12
N ALA A 161 12.47 6.70 9.45
CA ALA A 161 13.01 5.52 10.12
C ALA A 161 12.19 4.25 9.81
N ASN A 162 10.86 4.38 9.75
CA ASN A 162 9.96 3.29 9.36
C ASN A 162 10.17 2.90 7.89
N ALA A 163 10.27 3.87 6.98
CA ALA A 163 10.59 3.62 5.57
C ALA A 163 11.89 2.82 5.42
N ARG A 164 12.92 3.16 6.21
CA ARG A 164 14.18 2.40 6.23
C ARG A 164 13.98 0.94 6.64
N ARG A 165 13.26 0.70 7.75
CA ARG A 165 12.96 -0.65 8.23
C ARG A 165 12.13 -1.46 7.23
N LEU A 166 11.15 -0.83 6.59
CA LEU A 166 10.31 -1.45 5.55
C LEU A 166 11.14 -1.86 4.33
N ILE A 167 12.06 -1.00 3.88
CA ILE A 167 12.99 -1.33 2.80
C ILE A 167 13.83 -2.55 3.18
N GLU A 168 14.47 -2.54 4.35
CA GLU A 168 15.31 -3.68 4.78
C GLU A 168 14.53 -4.98 4.91
N ALA A 169 13.33 -4.94 5.52
CA ALA A 169 12.45 -6.08 5.63
C ALA A 169 12.03 -6.63 4.27
N PHE A 170 11.63 -5.77 3.34
CA PHE A 170 11.25 -6.14 1.99
C PHE A 170 12.42 -6.75 1.20
N LEU A 171 13.61 -6.14 1.29
CA LEU A 171 14.80 -6.65 0.61
C LEU A 171 15.25 -8.00 1.19
N ALA A 172 15.09 -8.23 2.49
CA ALA A 172 15.33 -9.53 3.10
C ALA A 172 14.28 -10.56 2.66
N ALA A 173 13.00 -10.21 2.65
CA ALA A 173 11.89 -11.07 2.23
C ALA A 173 11.94 -11.48 0.75
N THR A 174 12.69 -10.73 -0.07
CA THR A 174 12.88 -10.98 -1.51
C THR A 174 14.26 -11.55 -1.85
N ASP A 175 15.02 -11.99 -0.83
CA ASP A 175 16.39 -12.52 -0.93
C ASP A 175 17.42 -11.55 -1.55
N VAL A 176 17.11 -10.25 -1.63
CA VAL A 176 18.05 -9.21 -2.05
C VAL A 176 19.09 -8.96 -0.95
N LEU A 177 18.66 -9.06 0.31
CA LEU A 177 19.52 -9.03 1.49
C LEU A 177 19.44 -10.34 2.27
N PRO A 178 20.44 -10.65 3.12
CA PRO A 178 20.36 -11.77 4.06
C PRO A 178 19.16 -11.66 5.00
N GLU A 179 18.51 -12.76 5.33
CA GLU A 179 17.40 -12.77 6.31
C GLU A 179 17.84 -12.23 7.68
N GLU A 180 19.10 -12.42 8.07
CA GLU A 180 19.67 -11.90 9.32
C GLU A 180 19.78 -10.37 9.36
N THR A 181 19.59 -9.70 8.21
CA THR A 181 19.53 -8.23 8.13
C THR A 181 18.11 -7.69 8.29
N ALA A 182 17.09 -8.56 8.32
CA ALA A 182 15.73 -8.13 8.57
C ALA A 182 15.64 -7.48 9.98
N PRO A 183 14.78 -6.46 10.14
CA PRO A 183 14.43 -5.96 11.46
C PRO A 183 13.78 -7.07 12.31
N ALA A 184 13.53 -6.79 13.59
CA ALA A 184 12.90 -7.74 14.49
C ALA A 184 11.64 -8.37 13.86
N ALA A 185 11.44 -9.66 14.13
CA ALA A 185 10.34 -10.42 13.54
C ALA A 185 9.00 -9.67 13.73
N PRO A 186 8.21 -9.51 12.66
CA PRO A 186 6.95 -8.79 12.71
C PRO A 186 5.91 -9.54 13.57
N ASP A 187 4.83 -8.85 13.90
CA ASP A 187 3.72 -9.45 14.63
C ASP A 187 3.11 -10.59 13.79
N PRO A 188 3.02 -11.84 14.30
CA PRO A 188 2.38 -12.92 13.56
C PRO A 188 0.87 -12.70 13.34
N ASP A 189 0.26 -11.73 14.01
CA ASP A 189 -1.20 -11.51 14.04
C ASP A 189 -1.69 -10.31 13.22
N VAL A 190 -0.96 -9.91 12.17
CA VAL A 190 -1.32 -8.74 11.34
C VAL A 190 -2.74 -8.88 10.77
N PRO A 191 -3.70 -8.01 11.17
CA PRO A 191 -5.06 -8.03 10.65
C PRO A 191 -5.12 -7.60 9.18
N ILE A 192 -6.05 -8.23 8.45
CA ILE A 192 -6.40 -7.85 7.09
C ILE A 192 -7.72 -7.08 7.12
N PHE A 193 -7.74 -5.93 6.47
CA PHE A 193 -8.93 -5.11 6.26
C PHE A 193 -9.27 -5.01 4.77
N ARG A 194 -10.54 -4.79 4.46
CA ARG A 194 -11.02 -4.48 3.12
C ARG A 194 -11.77 -3.16 3.14
N LEU A 195 -11.50 -2.29 2.17
CA LEU A 195 -12.23 -1.04 2.00
C LEU A 195 -13.68 -1.30 1.58
N THR A 196 -14.63 -0.60 2.21
CA THR A 196 -16.08 -0.72 1.95
C THR A 196 -16.73 0.58 1.51
N GLY A 197 -16.17 1.74 1.88
CA GLY A 197 -16.76 3.05 1.64
C GLY A 197 -15.73 4.18 1.62
N GLN A 198 -15.97 5.24 0.83
CA GLN A 198 -15.38 6.55 1.10
C GLN A 198 -16.27 7.29 2.10
N VAL A 199 -15.64 8.01 3.03
CA VAL A 199 -16.35 8.83 4.01
C VAL A 199 -16.21 10.31 3.63
N PRO A 200 -17.25 10.95 3.06
CA PRO A 200 -17.13 12.29 2.50
C PRO A 200 -17.07 13.37 3.56
N LYS A 201 -16.26 14.40 3.30
CA LYS A 201 -16.28 15.67 4.04
C LYS A 201 -17.44 16.53 3.54
N ALA A 202 -18.19 17.11 4.47
CA ALA A 202 -19.04 18.24 4.10
C ALA A 202 -18.14 19.47 3.93
N PRO A 203 -18.52 20.43 3.06
CA PRO A 203 -17.92 21.75 3.08
C PRO A 203 -18.02 22.35 4.48
N ALA A 204 -16.88 22.71 5.06
CA ALA A 204 -16.74 23.30 6.39
C ALA A 204 -15.42 24.07 6.46
N ASP A 205 -15.33 25.01 7.41
CA ASP A 205 -14.09 25.73 7.70
C ASP A 205 -13.13 24.87 8.54
N GLU A 206 -13.68 24.02 9.41
CA GLU A 206 -12.92 23.10 10.28
C GLU A 206 -13.45 21.66 10.19
N HIS A 207 -12.53 20.70 10.15
CA HIS A 207 -12.80 19.27 10.19
C HIS A 207 -12.07 18.65 11.38
N GLU A 208 -12.71 17.69 12.04
CA GLU A 208 -12.11 16.94 13.14
C GLU A 208 -12.35 15.44 12.95
N VAL A 209 -11.43 14.61 13.45
CA VAL A 209 -11.56 13.14 13.52
C VAL A 209 -11.30 12.71 14.95
N PHE A 210 -12.20 11.89 15.51
CA PHE A 210 -12.20 11.50 16.93
C PHE A 210 -11.85 10.03 17.15
N VAL A 211 -11.56 9.30 16.09
CA VAL A 211 -11.37 7.84 16.09
C VAL A 211 -9.98 7.49 15.58
N GLU A 212 -9.47 6.38 16.11
CA GLU A 212 -8.20 5.82 15.67
C GLU A 212 -8.41 4.92 14.44
N ASN A 213 -7.47 5.00 13.50
CA ASN A 213 -7.46 4.09 12.35
C ASN A 213 -7.26 2.63 12.82
N PHE A 214 -7.91 1.70 12.13
CA PHE A 214 -7.93 0.26 12.44
C PHE A 214 -8.62 -0.15 13.75
N GLU A 215 -9.18 0.80 14.51
CA GLU A 215 -10.03 0.49 15.66
C GLU A 215 -11.52 0.44 15.28
N ARG A 216 -12.28 -0.49 15.87
CA ARG A 216 -13.69 -0.67 15.51
C ARG A 216 -14.56 0.46 16.06
N VAL A 217 -15.18 1.23 15.18
CA VAL A 217 -16.22 2.21 15.53
C VAL A 217 -17.58 1.50 15.59
N SER A 218 -18.32 1.71 16.68
CA SER A 218 -19.66 1.14 16.84
C SER A 218 -20.74 2.08 16.28
N ALA A 219 -21.86 1.53 15.83
CA ALA A 219 -23.01 2.34 15.44
C ALA A 219 -23.45 3.26 16.59
N GLY A 220 -23.76 4.52 16.26
CA GLY A 220 -24.11 5.56 17.22
C GLY A 220 -22.92 6.31 17.83
N VAL A 221 -21.68 5.97 17.48
CA VAL A 221 -20.48 6.68 17.95
C VAL A 221 -20.14 7.85 16.99
N PRO A 222 -19.99 9.10 17.49
CA PRO A 222 -19.40 10.19 16.72
C PRO A 222 -17.96 9.87 16.34
N PHE A 223 -17.61 10.01 15.06
CA PHE A 223 -16.26 9.66 14.57
C PHE A 223 -15.52 10.84 13.93
N ALA A 224 -16.24 11.86 13.48
CA ALA A 224 -15.68 13.05 12.88
C ALA A 224 -16.64 14.23 13.08
N ALA A 225 -16.20 15.45 12.84
CA ALA A 225 -17.06 16.63 12.81
C ALA A 225 -16.68 17.58 11.68
N ALA A 226 -17.64 18.41 11.27
CA ALA A 226 -17.46 19.49 10.31
C ALA A 226 -18.13 20.76 10.87
N ASP A 227 -17.37 21.82 11.16
CA ASP A 227 -17.83 23.02 11.88
C ASP A 227 -18.58 22.72 13.20
N GLY A 228 -18.14 21.68 13.91
CA GLY A 228 -18.76 21.21 15.16
C GLY A 228 -20.03 20.37 14.99
N ASP A 229 -20.47 20.11 13.76
CA ASP A 229 -21.56 19.16 13.49
C ASP A 229 -21.01 17.73 13.42
N ASP A 230 -21.35 16.94 14.44
CA ASP A 230 -20.92 15.55 14.57
C ASP A 230 -21.42 14.65 13.43
N ARG A 231 -20.49 13.86 12.89
CA ARG A 231 -20.74 12.69 12.06
C ARG A 231 -20.76 11.45 12.92
N VAL A 232 -21.90 10.77 12.92
CA VAL A 232 -22.16 9.59 13.72
C VAL A 232 -22.16 8.35 12.83
N ALA A 233 -21.53 7.27 13.29
CA ALA A 233 -21.51 6.00 12.58
C ALA A 233 -22.93 5.41 12.50
N GLU A 234 -23.49 5.27 11.31
CA GLU A 234 -24.80 4.61 11.10
C GLU A 234 -24.68 3.09 11.32
N GLU A 235 -23.60 2.51 10.83
CA GLU A 235 -23.22 1.09 10.95
C GLU A 235 -21.79 0.98 11.51
N PRO A 236 -21.44 -0.14 12.15
CA PRO A 236 -20.08 -0.33 12.63
C PRO A 236 -19.07 -0.48 11.48
N PHE A 237 -17.91 0.13 11.61
CA PHE A 237 -16.84 0.07 10.60
C PHE A 237 -15.45 0.22 11.25
N TYR A 238 -14.40 0.02 10.45
CA TYR A 238 -13.02 0.34 10.82
C TYR A 238 -12.55 1.55 9.99
N PRO A 239 -12.11 2.66 10.61
CA PRO A 239 -11.54 3.80 9.90
C PRO A 239 -10.20 3.40 9.28
N ILE A 240 -9.99 3.76 8.01
CA ILE A 240 -8.75 3.51 7.27
C ILE A 240 -8.38 4.78 6.52
N LEU A 241 -7.13 5.22 6.66
CA LEU A 241 -6.65 6.48 6.11
C LEU A 241 -7.54 7.69 6.51
N MET A 242 -8.16 7.63 7.69
CA MET A 242 -9.08 8.65 8.16
C MET A 242 -8.31 9.80 8.85
N SER A 243 -8.45 11.01 8.33
CA SER A 243 -7.80 12.23 8.83
C SER A 243 -8.62 13.49 8.51
N ALA A 244 -8.52 14.48 9.38
CA ALA A 244 -9.08 15.81 9.16
C ALA A 244 -8.32 16.59 8.08
N GLU A 245 -7.02 16.34 7.90
CA GLU A 245 -6.15 17.15 7.03
C GLU A 245 -5.66 16.40 5.78
N GLY A 246 -5.85 15.08 5.72
CA GLY A 246 -5.29 14.23 4.65
C GLY A 246 -5.83 14.48 3.23
N TYR A 247 -7.13 14.25 2.99
CA TYR A 247 -7.76 14.47 1.68
C TYR A 247 -8.66 15.71 1.69
N GLU A 248 -8.81 16.36 0.55
CA GLU A 248 -9.68 17.55 0.42
C GLU A 248 -11.16 17.21 0.62
N ASP A 249 -11.66 16.20 -0.10
CA ASP A 249 -13.10 15.91 -0.19
C ASP A 249 -13.59 14.76 0.70
N VAL A 250 -12.68 14.00 1.32
CA VAL A 250 -13.01 12.82 2.13
C VAL A 250 -12.25 12.82 3.45
N PHE A 251 -12.86 12.32 4.52
CA PHE A 251 -12.14 12.04 5.76
C PHE A 251 -11.19 10.87 5.56
N GLY A 252 -11.59 9.88 4.78
CA GLY A 252 -10.84 8.66 4.51
C GLY A 252 -11.79 7.58 4.05
N TYR A 253 -11.51 6.35 4.47
CA TYR A 253 -12.28 5.18 4.08
C TYR A 253 -12.86 4.46 5.30
N ALA A 254 -14.04 3.88 5.10
CA ALA A 254 -14.57 2.83 5.96
C ALA A 254 -14.09 1.47 5.44
N GLY A 255 -13.85 0.53 6.35
CA GLY A 255 -13.52 -0.84 6.02
C GLY A 255 -14.11 -1.87 6.98
N GLU A 256 -13.91 -3.13 6.61
CA GLU A 256 -14.23 -4.31 7.40
C GLU A 256 -12.96 -5.12 7.69
N ARG A 257 -12.89 -5.78 8.84
CA ARG A 257 -11.83 -6.75 9.14
C ARG A 257 -12.21 -8.11 8.55
N VAL A 258 -11.36 -8.67 7.70
CA VAL A 258 -11.67 -9.87 6.91
C VAL A 258 -10.83 -11.09 7.29
N GLY A 259 -9.78 -10.91 8.09
CA GLY A 259 -8.92 -11.99 8.54
C GLY A 259 -7.62 -11.50 9.19
N ARG A 260 -6.62 -12.37 9.19
CA ARG A 260 -5.22 -12.12 9.59
C ARG A 260 -4.29 -12.77 8.57
N LEU A 261 -3.07 -12.24 8.40
CA LEU A 261 -2.10 -12.79 7.44
C LEU A 261 -1.79 -14.27 7.69
N ALA A 262 -1.68 -14.69 8.95
CA ALA A 262 -1.39 -16.07 9.33
C ALA A 262 -2.47 -17.09 8.93
N ASP A 263 -3.69 -16.62 8.60
CA ASP A 263 -4.82 -17.48 8.19
C ASP A 263 -4.91 -17.64 6.66
N VAL A 264 -4.05 -16.97 5.88
CA VAL A 264 -4.04 -17.08 4.42
C VAL A 264 -3.23 -18.32 4.04
N ASP A 265 -3.92 -19.35 3.55
CA ASP A 265 -3.30 -20.64 3.17
C ASP A 265 -2.05 -20.45 2.29
N ASP A 266 -0.92 -20.96 2.75
CA ASP A 266 0.29 -21.06 1.93
C ASP A 266 0.06 -22.16 0.86
N PRO A 267 0.22 -21.87 -0.45
CA PRO A 267 0.10 -22.87 -1.51
C PRO A 267 1.08 -24.04 -1.36
N THR A 268 2.10 -23.92 -0.49
CA THR A 268 3.01 -25.01 -0.17
C THR A 268 2.44 -26.04 0.84
N ASP A 269 1.38 -25.70 1.58
CA ASP A 269 0.69 -26.60 2.53
C ASP A 269 -0.39 -27.46 1.85
N GLY A 270 0.01 -28.15 0.77
CA GLY A 270 -0.80 -29.16 0.11
C GLY A 270 -0.86 -30.46 0.91
N HIS A 271 -1.68 -30.54 1.96
CA HIS A 271 -2.21 -31.82 2.46
C HIS A 271 -3.74 -31.87 2.35
N SER A 272 -4.16 -32.37 1.18
CA SER A 272 -5.51 -32.70 0.79
C SER A 272 -6.21 -33.64 1.80
N SER A 273 -7.34 -33.19 2.33
CA SER A 273 -8.44 -34.08 2.72
C SER A 273 -9.76 -33.51 2.23
N ARG A 274 -10.02 -33.64 0.92
CA ARG A 274 -11.37 -33.60 0.38
C ARG A 274 -11.78 -35.01 -0.06
N GLU A 275 -12.49 -35.69 0.84
CA GLU A 275 -13.26 -36.87 0.51
C GLU A 275 -14.34 -36.52 -0.50
N THR A 276 -14.26 -37.11 -1.69
CA THR A 276 -15.29 -37.05 -2.72
C THR A 276 -16.34 -38.11 -2.47
N SER A 277 -17.53 -37.74 -1.99
CA SER A 277 -18.72 -38.57 -2.17
C SER A 277 -19.47 -38.16 -3.43
N SER A 278 -19.27 -38.98 -4.46
CA SER A 278 -20.01 -38.96 -5.71
C SER A 278 -21.39 -39.62 -5.51
N THR A 279 -22.45 -38.92 -5.85
CA THR A 279 -23.69 -39.57 -6.33
C THR A 279 -24.21 -38.81 -7.54
N SER A 280 -23.97 -39.42 -8.70
CA SER A 280 -24.50 -39.00 -10.00
C SER A 280 -25.93 -39.52 -10.17
N VAL A 281 -26.87 -38.66 -10.55
CA VAL A 281 -28.10 -39.08 -11.23
C VAL A 281 -28.16 -38.36 -12.58
N ARG A 282 -27.94 -39.14 -13.65
CA ARG A 282 -28.10 -38.72 -15.05
C ARG A 282 -29.58 -38.79 -15.41
N SER A 283 -30.12 -37.69 -15.93
CA SER A 283 -31.30 -37.71 -16.82
C SER A 283 -30.87 -37.29 -18.21
N ARG A 284 -30.93 -38.23 -19.16
CA ARG A 284 -30.74 -37.99 -20.60
C ARG A 284 -32.04 -37.44 -21.18
N SER A 285 -31.96 -36.33 -21.90
CA SER A 285 -32.97 -35.92 -22.88
C SER A 285 -32.40 -36.16 -24.28
N SER A 286 -33.09 -36.98 -25.07
CA SER A 286 -32.94 -37.11 -26.51
C SER A 286 -34.07 -36.34 -27.17
N ILE A 287 -33.76 -35.50 -28.16
CA ILE A 287 -34.73 -35.05 -29.16
C ILE A 287 -34.07 -35.28 -30.52
N GLN A 288 -34.57 -36.30 -31.21
CA GLN A 288 -34.34 -36.74 -32.61
C GLN A 288 -32.91 -37.07 -33.05
#